data_AF-A0A7K4JI37-F1
#
_entry.id   AF-A0A7K4JI37-F1
#
_cell.length_a   1.000
_cell.length_b   1.000
_cell.length_c   1.000
_cell.angle_alpha   90.00
_cell.angle_beta   90.00
_cell.angle_gamma   90.00
#
_symmetry.space_group_name_H-M   'P 1'
#
loop_
_entity.id
_entity.type
_entity.pdbx_description
1 polymer ?
#
loop_
_entity_poly.entity_id
_entity_poly.type
_entity_poly.pdbx_seq_one_letter_code
_entity_poly.pdbx_strand_id
1 'polypeptide(L)'
;LVPLPAAVPTFNNSLGPGTPERSFQRFPTTAPAYMTLNTTLLNYPCPKAPGDITVLRVGSETSCARNETRPTCNGPLPGPGPYMVKFLALQGSVPVAETDWSKPITLRTAESPSSIDTAGSQHSAGMVALTAILSILFAVLLAALVAMVVFVGGDACGSSSFTKPEAVTVQRYNTHHVYDQPAARL
;
A
#
# COMPACT_ATOMS: atom_id res chain seq x y z
N LEU A 1 22.59 -24.95 -5.25
CA LEU A 1 21.52 -24.87 -6.26
C LEU A 1 22.15 -24.74 -7.64
N VAL A 2 21.65 -25.45 -8.65
CA VAL A 2 22.16 -25.43 -10.04
C VAL A 2 21.02 -25.20 -11.05
N PRO A 3 21.28 -24.59 -12.23
CA PRO A 3 20.37 -24.67 -13.36
C PRO A 3 20.45 -26.07 -14.01
N LEU A 4 19.33 -26.53 -14.60
CA LEU A 4 19.19 -27.85 -15.25
C LEU A 4 20.15 -28.10 -16.43
N PRO A 5 20.25 -29.36 -16.93
CA PRO A 5 20.80 -30.54 -16.27
C PRO A 5 22.33 -30.66 -16.43
N ALA A 6 22.96 -29.89 -17.32
CA ALA A 6 24.40 -30.00 -17.63
C ALA A 6 25.30 -29.67 -16.42
N ALA A 7 24.78 -28.93 -15.44
CA ALA A 7 25.52 -28.50 -14.25
C ALA A 7 25.52 -29.52 -13.09
N VAL A 8 24.66 -30.55 -13.13
CA VAL A 8 24.59 -31.57 -12.06
C VAL A 8 25.79 -32.54 -12.10
N PRO A 9 26.16 -33.14 -13.25
CA PRO A 9 27.28 -34.09 -13.30
C PRO A 9 28.63 -33.48 -12.95
N THR A 10 28.77 -32.18 -13.13
CA THR A 10 30.01 -31.42 -12.88
C THR A 10 30.05 -30.76 -11.50
N PHE A 11 29.04 -31.01 -10.65
CA PHE A 11 28.97 -30.39 -9.34
C PHE A 11 29.99 -30.98 -8.36
N ASN A 12 30.99 -30.20 -7.98
CA ASN A 12 31.98 -30.58 -6.98
C ASN A 12 31.53 -30.27 -5.53
N ASN A 13 31.22 -31.30 -4.74
CA ASN A 13 30.82 -31.12 -3.34
C ASN A 13 31.91 -30.51 -2.45
N SER A 14 33.20 -30.66 -2.79
CA SER A 14 34.32 -30.20 -1.96
C SER A 14 34.48 -28.68 -1.92
N LEU A 15 33.78 -27.95 -2.80
CA LEU A 15 33.78 -26.49 -2.79
C LEU A 15 32.82 -25.98 -1.73
N GLY A 16 33.38 -25.37 -0.67
CA GLY A 16 32.62 -24.81 0.44
C GLY A 16 31.90 -23.50 0.10
N PRO A 17 31.05 -23.00 1.03
CA PRO A 17 30.40 -21.72 0.89
C PRO A 17 31.40 -20.57 0.99
N GLY A 18 31.06 -19.43 0.41
CA GLY A 18 31.85 -18.21 0.53
C GLY A 18 33.02 -18.08 -0.44
N THR A 19 33.20 -19.05 -1.34
CA THR A 19 34.15 -18.91 -2.45
C THR A 19 33.49 -18.24 -3.66
N PRO A 20 34.27 -17.62 -4.57
CA PRO A 20 33.72 -17.03 -5.79
C PRO A 20 33.03 -18.07 -6.71
N GLU A 21 33.45 -19.33 -6.71
CA GLU A 21 32.87 -20.42 -7.50
C GLU A 21 31.51 -20.88 -6.98
N ARG A 22 31.15 -20.46 -5.76
CA ARG A 22 29.86 -20.74 -5.10
C ARG A 22 29.07 -19.48 -4.79
N SER A 23 29.48 -18.33 -5.32
CA SER A 23 28.82 -17.06 -5.02
C SER A 23 27.56 -16.84 -5.86
N PHE A 24 26.56 -16.21 -5.25
CA PHE A 24 25.32 -15.86 -5.94
C PHE A 24 25.57 -14.87 -7.08
N GLN A 25 26.46 -13.90 -6.88
CA GLN A 25 26.70 -12.80 -7.84
C GLN A 25 27.25 -13.30 -9.18
N ARG A 26 27.88 -14.48 -9.18
CA ARG A 26 28.42 -15.13 -10.37
C ARG A 26 27.47 -16.18 -10.96
N PHE A 27 26.38 -16.48 -10.27
CA PHE A 27 25.39 -17.44 -10.71
C PHE A 27 24.37 -16.78 -11.66
N PRO A 28 23.95 -17.46 -12.74
CA PRO A 28 24.35 -18.78 -13.21
C PRO A 28 25.44 -18.71 -14.30
N THR A 29 26.04 -17.54 -14.51
CA THR A 29 26.86 -17.24 -15.69
C THR A 29 28.26 -17.83 -15.59
N THR A 30 29.00 -17.45 -14.55
CA THR A 30 30.40 -17.86 -14.33
C THR A 30 30.52 -18.89 -13.22
N ALA A 31 29.59 -18.88 -12.26
CA ALA A 31 29.41 -19.93 -11.27
C ALA A 31 28.25 -20.86 -11.71
N PRO A 32 28.51 -22.16 -11.96
CA PRO A 32 27.46 -23.11 -12.38
C PRO A 32 26.50 -23.46 -11.23
N ALA A 33 26.87 -23.11 -9.99
CA ALA A 33 26.05 -23.30 -8.81
C ALA A 33 26.37 -22.23 -7.78
N TYR A 34 25.41 -21.92 -6.91
CA TYR A 34 25.69 -21.13 -5.71
C TYR A 34 25.21 -21.83 -4.42
N MET A 35 25.86 -21.46 -3.31
CA MET A 35 25.51 -21.89 -1.95
C MET A 35 24.96 -20.69 -1.19
N THR A 36 23.68 -20.77 -0.86
CA THR A 36 22.85 -19.58 -0.59
C THR A 36 22.74 -19.25 0.89
N LEU A 37 22.77 -20.26 1.76
CA LEU A 37 22.43 -20.14 3.17
C LEU A 37 23.30 -21.10 4.00
N ASN A 38 23.97 -20.57 5.01
CA ASN A 38 24.46 -21.38 6.12
C ASN A 38 23.34 -21.45 7.17
N THR A 39 23.00 -22.65 7.63
CA THR A 39 22.01 -22.82 8.68
C THR A 39 22.44 -23.95 9.62
N THR A 40 21.97 -23.90 10.86
CA THR A 40 22.32 -24.90 11.87
C THR A 40 21.19 -25.91 12.03
N LEU A 41 21.53 -27.10 12.52
CA LEU A 41 20.56 -28.16 12.84
C LEU A 41 19.47 -27.69 13.82
N LEU A 42 19.77 -26.68 14.65
CA LEU A 42 18.81 -26.10 15.60
C LEU A 42 17.60 -25.45 14.92
N ASN A 43 17.77 -24.94 13.69
CA ASN A 43 16.67 -24.35 12.91
C ASN A 43 15.80 -25.42 12.21
N TYR A 44 16.28 -26.68 12.16
CA TYR A 44 15.63 -27.80 11.49
C TYR A 44 15.65 -29.05 12.37
N PRO A 45 14.99 -29.02 13.55
CA PRO A 45 15.02 -30.13 14.50
C PRO A 45 14.30 -31.37 13.95
N CYS A 46 14.83 -32.54 14.32
CA CYS A 46 14.26 -33.85 14.04
C CYS A 46 14.03 -34.61 15.37
N PRO A 47 12.84 -35.18 15.63
CA PRO A 47 11.65 -35.18 14.76
C PRO A 47 10.96 -33.82 14.76
N LYS A 48 10.27 -33.56 13.66
CA LYS A 48 9.47 -32.36 13.46
C LYS A 48 8.19 -32.43 14.29
N ALA A 49 7.74 -31.29 14.82
CA ALA A 49 6.45 -31.23 15.51
C ALA A 49 5.29 -31.56 14.54
N PRO A 50 4.25 -32.26 15.00
CA PRO A 50 3.09 -32.58 14.16
C PRO A 50 2.44 -31.30 13.61
N GLY A 51 2.23 -31.24 12.29
CA GLY A 51 1.55 -30.12 11.64
C GLY A 51 2.44 -28.96 11.20
N ASP A 52 3.70 -28.89 11.66
CA ASP A 52 4.62 -27.86 11.15
C ASP A 52 5.02 -28.14 9.70
N ILE A 53 5.67 -27.20 9.01
CA ILE A 53 6.47 -27.44 7.79
C ILE A 53 7.73 -26.59 7.92
N THR A 54 8.89 -27.24 8.06
CA THR A 54 10.17 -26.52 8.09
C THR A 54 10.62 -26.23 6.67
N VAL A 55 10.72 -24.95 6.33
CA VAL A 55 11.04 -24.48 4.96
C VAL A 55 12.34 -23.69 4.97
N LEU A 56 13.27 -24.07 4.09
CA LEU A 56 14.42 -23.24 3.76
C LEU A 56 14.07 -22.33 2.57
N ARG A 57 13.89 -21.03 2.83
CA ARG A 57 13.54 -20.07 1.78
C ARG A 57 14.78 -19.61 1.02
N VAL A 58 14.87 -19.98 -0.25
CA VAL A 58 15.94 -19.50 -1.14
C VAL A 58 15.52 -18.17 -1.78
N GLY A 59 16.46 -17.25 -1.93
CA GLY A 59 16.27 -15.98 -2.65
C GLY A 59 15.60 -14.86 -1.85
N SER A 60 15.78 -14.83 -0.52
CA SER A 60 15.19 -13.80 0.34
C SER A 60 16.03 -12.53 0.50
N GLU A 61 17.31 -12.54 0.15
CA GLU A 61 18.21 -11.42 0.40
C GLU A 61 18.43 -10.58 -0.86
N THR A 62 17.59 -9.57 -1.08
CA THR A 62 17.73 -8.66 -2.22
C THR A 62 18.89 -7.66 -2.04
N SER A 63 19.22 -7.30 -0.80
CA SER A 63 20.23 -6.27 -0.50
C SER A 63 21.66 -6.69 -0.82
N CYS A 64 21.98 -8.00 -0.75
CA CYS A 64 23.32 -8.51 -1.08
C CYS A 64 23.47 -8.98 -2.53
N ALA A 65 22.41 -8.90 -3.35
CA ALA A 65 22.39 -9.45 -4.70
C ALA A 65 23.50 -8.90 -5.61
N ARG A 66 23.97 -7.68 -5.34
CA ARG A 66 25.08 -7.02 -6.05
C ARG A 66 26.34 -6.87 -5.22
N ASN A 67 26.34 -7.34 -3.97
CA ASN A 67 27.46 -7.17 -3.06
C ASN A 67 28.41 -8.38 -3.12
N GLU A 68 29.47 -8.27 -3.91
CA GLU A 68 30.49 -9.33 -4.07
C GLU A 68 31.27 -9.63 -2.79
N THR A 69 31.29 -8.71 -1.82
CA THR A 69 31.92 -8.97 -0.50
C THR A 69 31.13 -9.96 0.36
N ARG A 70 29.90 -10.29 -0.05
CA ARG A 70 29.03 -11.29 0.59
C ARG A 70 28.75 -12.46 -0.37
N PRO A 71 29.73 -13.36 -0.60
CA PRO A 71 29.59 -14.48 -1.52
C PRO A 71 28.54 -15.52 -1.09
N THR A 72 28.19 -15.57 0.19
CA THR A 72 27.15 -16.46 0.75
C THR A 72 25.73 -15.88 0.65
N CYS A 73 25.52 -14.90 -0.23
CA CYS A 73 24.23 -14.22 -0.37
C CYS A 73 23.11 -15.19 -0.79
N ASN A 74 21.98 -15.14 -0.08
CA ASN A 74 20.73 -15.79 -0.48
C ASN A 74 19.95 -14.94 -1.48
N GLY A 75 20.59 -14.55 -2.58
CA GLY A 75 20.05 -13.62 -3.57
C GLY A 75 18.88 -14.19 -4.39
N PRO A 76 17.98 -13.33 -4.89
CA PRO A 76 16.81 -13.73 -5.66
C PRO A 76 17.23 -14.44 -6.95
N LEU A 77 16.59 -15.58 -7.24
CA LEU A 77 16.94 -16.37 -8.42
C LEU A 77 16.75 -15.55 -9.71
N PRO A 78 17.67 -15.67 -10.69
CA PRO A 78 17.75 -14.79 -11.86
C PRO A 78 16.60 -15.00 -12.87
N GLY A 79 15.82 -16.07 -12.75
CA GLY A 79 14.69 -16.37 -13.62
C GLY A 79 13.82 -17.49 -13.06
N PRO A 80 12.83 -17.97 -13.83
CA PRO A 80 11.95 -19.05 -13.38
C PRO A 80 12.65 -20.41 -13.31
N GLY A 81 13.87 -20.52 -13.82
CA GLY A 81 14.63 -21.75 -13.89
C GLY A 81 14.43 -22.48 -15.22
N PRO A 82 14.50 -23.81 -15.24
CA PRO A 82 14.34 -24.69 -14.08
C PRO A 82 15.63 -24.98 -13.28
N TYR A 83 15.48 -25.27 -11.99
CA TYR A 83 16.57 -25.43 -11.01
C TYR A 83 16.54 -26.79 -10.34
N MET A 84 17.68 -27.21 -9.78
CA MET A 84 17.80 -28.37 -8.90
C MET A 84 18.53 -27.99 -7.62
N VAL A 85 18.10 -28.59 -6.51
CA VAL A 85 18.65 -28.34 -5.17
C VAL A 85 19.08 -29.64 -4.51
N LYS A 86 20.11 -29.56 -3.69
CA LYS A 86 20.54 -30.62 -2.78
C LYS A 86 21.01 -29.96 -1.49
N PHE A 87 21.00 -30.72 -0.41
CA PHE A 87 21.51 -30.27 0.88
C PHE A 87 22.88 -30.89 1.14
N LEU A 88 23.77 -30.09 1.71
CA LEU A 88 25.08 -30.52 2.20
C LEU A 88 25.15 -30.19 3.68
N ALA A 89 25.46 -31.17 4.50
CA ALA A 89 25.88 -30.94 5.88
C ALA A 89 27.39 -30.74 5.89
N LEU A 90 27.84 -29.64 6.51
CA LEU A 90 29.24 -29.26 6.56
C LEU A 90 29.74 -29.31 8.01
N GLN A 91 30.94 -29.84 8.22
CA GLN A 91 31.72 -29.64 9.43
C GLN A 91 32.81 -28.61 9.11
N GLY A 92 32.60 -27.35 9.53
CA GLY A 92 33.36 -26.23 9.00
C GLY A 92 33.06 -26.02 7.52
N SER A 93 34.08 -26.15 6.67
CA SER A 93 33.94 -26.08 5.20
C SER A 93 33.93 -27.46 4.52
N VAL A 94 34.03 -28.55 5.29
CA VAL A 94 34.15 -29.91 4.77
C VAL A 94 32.76 -30.58 4.74
N PRO A 95 32.30 -31.09 3.58
CA PRO A 95 31.07 -31.87 3.52
C PRO A 95 31.20 -33.19 4.28
N VAL A 96 30.23 -33.47 5.15
CA VAL A 96 30.15 -34.70 5.95
C VAL A 96 28.92 -35.54 5.63
N ALA A 97 27.87 -34.95 5.05
CA ALA A 97 26.71 -35.66 4.54
C ALA A 97 26.04 -34.87 3.42
N GLU A 98 25.27 -35.56 2.58
CA GLU A 98 24.55 -34.97 1.47
C GLU A 98 23.21 -35.65 1.21
N THR A 99 22.32 -34.95 0.53
CA THR A 99 21.13 -35.55 -0.06
C THR A 99 21.34 -35.78 -1.55
N ASP A 100 20.51 -36.65 -2.12
CA ASP A 100 20.28 -36.67 -3.56
C ASP A 100 19.78 -35.30 -4.06
N TRP A 101 19.92 -35.09 -5.36
CA TRP A 101 19.33 -33.94 -6.02
C TRP A 101 17.81 -34.03 -6.04
N SER A 102 17.15 -32.88 -5.84
CA SER A 102 15.72 -32.75 -6.05
C SER A 102 15.35 -33.02 -7.51
N LYS A 103 14.07 -33.32 -7.73
CA LYS A 103 13.49 -33.15 -9.07
C LYS A 103 13.65 -31.70 -9.53
N PRO A 104 13.70 -31.43 -10.84
CA PRO A 104 13.64 -30.08 -11.38
C PRO A 104 12.47 -29.27 -10.82
N ILE A 105 12.73 -28.03 -10.42
CA ILE A 105 11.74 -27.08 -9.93
C ILE A 105 11.72 -25.83 -10.81
N THR A 106 10.53 -25.28 -11.03
CA THR A 106 10.33 -24.01 -11.75
C THR A 106 9.63 -23.02 -10.83
N LEU A 107 10.10 -21.78 -10.81
CA LEU A 107 9.48 -20.73 -10.02
C LEU A 107 8.25 -20.17 -10.75
N ARG A 108 7.29 -19.69 -9.97
CA ARG A 108 6.18 -18.90 -10.52
C ARG A 108 6.71 -17.55 -10.99
N THR A 109 6.43 -17.20 -12.23
CA THR A 109 6.71 -15.86 -12.77
C THR A 109 5.56 -14.95 -12.39
N ALA A 110 5.86 -13.79 -11.80
CA ALA A 110 4.86 -12.75 -11.63
C ALA A 110 4.53 -12.14 -13.00
N GLU A 111 3.25 -11.90 -13.28
CA GLU A 111 2.86 -11.12 -14.45
C GLU A 111 3.39 -9.70 -14.35
N SER A 112 3.71 -9.09 -15.50
CA SER A 112 4.19 -7.71 -15.47
C SER A 112 3.06 -6.81 -15.01
N PRO A 113 3.32 -5.79 -14.17
CA PRO A 113 2.28 -4.84 -13.79
C PRO A 113 1.60 -4.18 -15.00
N SER A 114 2.32 -4.07 -16.11
CA SER A 114 1.84 -3.54 -17.40
C SER A 114 0.93 -4.51 -18.19
N SER A 115 0.95 -5.81 -17.89
CA SER A 115 0.03 -6.79 -18.48
C SER A 115 -1.25 -6.96 -17.66
N ILE A 116 -1.33 -6.32 -16.49
CA ILE A 116 -2.55 -6.28 -15.71
C ILE A 116 -3.49 -5.29 -16.39
N ASP A 117 -4.55 -5.80 -16.99
CA ASP A 117 -5.62 -4.98 -17.55
C ASP A 117 -6.30 -4.17 -16.44
N THR A 118 -5.85 -2.93 -16.26
CA THR A 118 -6.50 -1.94 -15.39
C THR A 118 -7.82 -1.42 -15.97
N ALA A 119 -8.15 -1.81 -17.21
CA ALA A 119 -9.44 -1.56 -17.85
C ALA A 119 -10.63 -2.15 -17.06
N GLY A 120 -10.36 -3.14 -16.19
CA GLY A 120 -11.31 -3.71 -15.23
C GLY A 120 -11.45 -2.92 -13.92
N SER A 121 -10.73 -1.82 -13.72
CA SER A 121 -11.02 -0.85 -12.64
C SER A 121 -12.26 -0.01 -12.97
N GLN A 122 -13.27 -0.67 -13.53
CA GLN A 122 -14.64 -0.22 -13.51
C GLN A 122 -14.94 -0.02 -12.02
N HIS A 123 -15.03 1.24 -11.60
CA HIS A 123 -15.33 1.63 -10.22
C HIS A 123 -16.35 0.65 -9.66
N SER A 124 -15.95 -0.14 -8.67
CA SER A 124 -16.79 -1.19 -8.09
C SER A 124 -18.18 -0.61 -7.91
N ALA A 125 -19.23 -1.29 -8.42
CA ALA A 125 -20.60 -0.80 -8.32
C ALA A 125 -20.95 -0.39 -6.87
N GLY A 126 -20.30 -0.99 -5.88
CA GLY A 126 -20.36 -0.59 -4.47
C GLY A 126 -19.85 0.83 -4.19
N MET A 127 -18.75 1.27 -4.80
CA MET A 127 -18.23 2.63 -4.66
C MET A 127 -19.21 3.66 -5.24
N VAL A 128 -19.80 3.38 -6.41
CA VAL A 128 -20.81 4.26 -7.03
C VAL A 128 -22.09 4.30 -6.19
N ALA A 129 -22.55 3.15 -5.68
CA ALA A 129 -23.72 3.08 -4.81
C ALA A 129 -23.48 3.85 -3.49
N LEU A 130 -22.32 3.70 -2.87
CA LEU A 130 -21.97 4.39 -1.63
C LEU A 130 -21.88 5.91 -1.82
N THR A 131 -21.24 6.38 -2.89
CA THR A 131 -21.16 7.83 -3.16
C THR A 131 -22.53 8.42 -3.47
N ALA A 132 -23.39 7.70 -4.19
CA ALA A 132 -24.77 8.13 -4.44
C ALA A 132 -25.60 8.21 -3.15
N ILE A 133 -25.56 7.18 -2.30
CA ILE A 133 -26.27 7.16 -1.01
C ILE A 133 -25.80 8.31 -0.11
N LEU A 134 -24.48 8.47 0.04
CA LEU A 134 -23.91 9.52 0.88
C LEU A 134 -24.26 10.92 0.36
N SER A 135 -24.24 11.12 -0.95
CA SER A 135 -24.63 12.39 -1.59
C SER A 135 -26.10 12.73 -1.33
N ILE A 136 -27.01 11.75 -1.47
CA ILE A 136 -28.45 11.94 -1.22
C ILE A 136 -28.68 12.25 0.26
N LEU A 137 -28.11 11.47 1.18
CA LEU A 137 -28.27 11.69 2.62
C LEU A 137 -27.74 13.07 3.04
N PHE A 138 -26.60 13.49 2.49
CA PHE A 138 -26.05 14.81 2.76
C PHE A 138 -26.95 15.93 2.24
N ALA A 139 -27.51 15.81 1.04
CA ALA A 139 -28.47 16.78 0.51
C ALA A 139 -29.73 16.88 1.37
N VAL A 140 -30.27 15.75 1.84
CA VAL A 140 -31.43 15.71 2.75
C VAL A 140 -31.11 16.40 4.08
N LEU A 141 -29.93 16.13 4.66
CA LEU A 141 -29.49 16.76 5.90
C LEU A 141 -29.34 18.29 5.74
N LEU A 142 -28.76 18.75 4.62
CA LEU A 142 -28.66 20.18 4.33
C LEU A 142 -30.04 20.83 4.14
N ALA A 143 -30.95 20.19 3.42
CA ALA A 143 -32.31 20.69 3.24
C ALA A 143 -33.06 20.81 4.57
N ALA A 144 -32.94 19.80 5.44
CA ALA A 144 -33.53 19.83 6.77
C ALA A 144 -32.91 20.94 7.65
N LEU A 145 -31.59 21.12 7.59
CA LEU A 145 -30.90 22.21 8.29
C LEU A 145 -31.40 23.59 7.82
N VAL A 146 -31.49 23.80 6.51
CA VAL A 146 -32.00 25.05 5.93
C VAL A 146 -33.44 25.29 6.36
N ALA A 147 -34.30 24.27 6.28
CA ALA A 147 -35.67 24.35 6.75
C ALA A 147 -35.73 24.75 8.23
N MET A 148 -34.96 24.08 9.09
CA MET A 148 -34.89 24.43 10.52
C MET A 148 -34.45 25.88 10.75
N VAL A 149 -33.43 26.37 10.03
CA VAL A 149 -33.00 27.77 10.13
C VAL A 149 -34.09 28.74 9.69
N VAL A 150 -34.83 28.44 8.62
CA VAL A 150 -35.92 29.29 8.12
C VAL A 150 -37.13 29.27 9.04
N PHE A 151 -37.54 28.10 9.54
CA PHE A 151 -38.70 27.97 10.43
C PHE A 151 -38.42 28.53 11.83
N VAL A 152 -37.27 28.20 12.43
CA VAL A 152 -36.89 28.72 13.76
C VAL A 152 -36.51 30.21 13.68
N GLY A 153 -35.82 30.64 12.62
CA GLY A 153 -35.49 32.04 12.39
C GLY A 153 -36.72 32.88 12.00
N GLY A 154 -37.70 32.28 11.34
CA GLY A 154 -38.99 32.88 11.01
C GLY A 154 -39.84 33.10 12.26
N ASP A 155 -39.89 32.12 13.17
CA ASP A 155 -40.59 32.27 14.46
C ASP A 155 -39.91 33.29 15.38
N ALA A 156 -38.59 33.46 15.30
CA ALA A 156 -37.87 34.51 16.03
C ALA A 156 -38.13 35.94 15.49
N CYS A 157 -38.60 36.08 14.25
CA CYS A 157 -38.91 37.36 13.60
C CYS A 157 -40.41 37.54 13.27
N GLY A 158 -41.28 36.64 13.75
CA GLY A 158 -42.63 36.46 13.22
C GLY A 158 -43.76 36.51 14.24
N SER A 159 -43.74 37.46 15.18
CA SER A 159 -44.97 37.84 15.91
C SER A 159 -45.10 39.36 16.04
N SER A 160 -45.38 40.02 14.92
CA SER A 160 -46.17 41.26 14.93
C SER A 160 -47.27 41.11 13.89
N SER A 161 -48.36 40.51 14.33
CA SER A 161 -49.64 40.57 13.64
C SER A 161 -49.96 42.03 13.33
N PHE A 162 -49.98 42.35 12.04
CA PHE A 162 -50.33 43.65 11.50
C PHE A 162 -51.81 43.95 11.80
N THR A 163 -52.08 44.51 12.99
CA THR A 163 -53.30 45.24 13.24
C THR A 163 -53.25 46.54 12.45
N LYS A 164 -54.22 46.67 11.52
CA LYS A 164 -54.72 47.89 10.87
C LYS A 164 -54.17 49.19 11.49
N PRO A 165 -53.54 50.10 10.72
CA PRO A 165 -53.13 51.38 11.28
C PRO A 165 -54.40 52.15 11.66
N GLU A 166 -54.61 52.30 12.97
CA GLU A 166 -55.52 53.29 13.52
C GLU A 166 -55.05 54.66 13.06
N ALA A 167 -55.97 55.49 12.59
CA ALA A 167 -55.67 56.79 12.01
C ALA A 167 -54.89 57.65 13.03
N VAL A 168 -53.62 57.90 12.75
CA VAL A 168 -52.79 58.80 13.55
C VAL A 168 -53.37 60.21 13.44
N THR A 169 -53.95 60.71 14.52
CA THR A 169 -54.29 62.13 14.65
C THR A 169 -53.00 62.93 14.65
N VAL A 170 -52.73 63.61 13.54
CA VAL A 170 -51.58 64.51 13.41
C VAL A 170 -51.82 65.73 14.30
N GLN A 171 -51.09 65.81 15.42
CA GLN A 171 -51.02 67.01 16.25
C GLN A 171 -50.29 68.11 15.45
N ARG A 172 -51.03 69.11 14.94
CA ARG A 172 -50.45 70.26 14.23
C ARG A 172 -49.76 71.19 15.22
N TYR A 173 -48.44 71.31 15.11
CA TYR A 173 -47.67 72.34 15.80
C TYR A 173 -47.66 73.63 14.96
N ASN A 174 -48.09 74.74 15.54
CA ASN A 174 -47.98 76.08 14.94
C ASN A 174 -46.54 76.58 15.08
N THR A 175 -45.90 76.88 13.95
CA THR A 175 -44.60 77.55 13.91
C THR A 175 -44.78 79.03 14.26
N HIS A 176 -44.15 79.49 15.33
CA HIS A 176 -44.11 80.91 15.69
C HIS A 176 -43.17 81.65 14.72
N HIS A 177 -43.70 82.70 14.08
CA HIS A 177 -42.99 83.57 13.15
C HIS A 177 -41.76 84.22 13.80
N VAL A 178 -40.61 84.09 13.15
CA VAL A 178 -39.43 84.95 13.37
C VAL A 178 -39.60 86.18 12.46
N TYR A 179 -39.53 87.37 13.03
CA TYR A 179 -39.59 88.63 12.29
C TYR A 179 -38.30 88.84 11.49
N ASP A 180 -38.43 89.03 10.17
CA ASP A 180 -37.40 89.64 9.33
C ASP A 180 -37.37 91.15 9.59
N GLN A 181 -36.19 91.66 9.94
CA GLN A 181 -35.92 93.09 10.08
C GLN A 181 -35.49 93.64 8.71
N PRO A 182 -36.12 94.70 8.18
CA PRO A 182 -35.90 95.12 6.80
C PRO A 182 -34.58 95.88 6.62
N ALA A 183 -33.90 95.62 5.51
CA ALA A 183 -32.85 96.48 4.98
C ALA A 183 -33.49 97.77 4.43
N ALA A 184 -33.18 98.92 5.03
CA ALA A 184 -33.42 100.22 4.42
C ALA A 184 -32.18 100.59 3.58
N ARG A 185 -32.38 100.77 2.27
CA ARG A 185 -31.45 101.50 1.40
C ARG A 185 -31.85 102.98 1.40
N LEU A 186 -30.87 103.85 1.62
CA LEU A 186 -30.54 105.01 0.79
C LEU A 186 -29.05 105.30 0.99
#